data_AF-A0A097C0W9-F1
#
_entry.id   AF-A0A097C0W9-F1
#
_cell.length_a   1.000
_cell.length_b   1.000
_cell.length_c   1.000
_cell.angle_alpha   90.00
_cell.angle_beta   90.00
_cell.angle_gamma   90.00
#
_symmetry.space_group_name_H-M   'P 1'
#
loop_
_entity.id
_entity.type
_entity.pdbx_description
1 polymer ?
#
loop_
_entity_poly.entity_id
_entity_poly.type
_entity_poly.pdbx_seq_one_letter_code
_entity_poly.pdbx_strand_id
1 'polypeptide(L)'
;DAGVVPSALAGSRTGVFVAAFNYDYKQLLESAGLPIDAHHSTGNAAAVIANRISHFYDLHGPSVLVDTACSGSLSAIHHAVQSLRLGETELALAGGVNLLLTPTRHIAFAKTGMLSPTGACKSFDEAADGYVRSEGAGLLLLKPLAKALADGDPIHGVIKGSAVNHCGKTHTLTYPSSAAQAQVIEQALGDAHIPASSVSYIEAHGTGTPKGDPIEIQGLRQA
;
A
#
# COMPACT_ATOMS: atom_id res chain seq x y z
N ASP A 1 9.48 16.16 -8.41
CA ASP A 1 8.16 16.45 -7.82
C ASP A 1 8.30 17.37 -6.62
N ALA A 2 8.72 16.88 -5.44
CA ALA A 2 8.84 17.67 -4.21
C ALA A 2 9.92 18.77 -4.19
N GLY A 3 10.79 18.89 -5.21
CA GLY A 3 11.85 19.91 -5.25
C GLY A 3 13.03 19.69 -4.29
N VAL A 4 13.05 18.58 -3.54
CA VAL A 4 14.13 18.25 -2.60
C VAL A 4 15.35 17.69 -3.32
N VAL A 5 16.52 18.27 -3.08
CA VAL A 5 17.80 17.77 -3.61
C VAL A 5 18.17 16.48 -2.86
N PRO A 6 18.32 15.31 -3.52
CA PRO A 6 18.55 14.06 -2.82
C PRO A 6 19.82 14.04 -1.95
N SER A 7 20.89 14.70 -2.39
CA SER A 7 22.14 14.79 -1.61
C SER A 7 21.99 15.57 -0.31
N ALA A 8 20.95 16.41 -0.17
CA ALA A 8 20.65 17.12 1.08
C ALA A 8 19.99 16.19 2.12
N LEU A 9 19.55 14.99 1.73
CA LEU A 9 18.95 13.99 2.61
C LEU A 9 19.97 12.96 3.13
N ALA A 10 21.20 12.95 2.60
CA ALA A 10 22.23 12.05 3.08
C ALA A 10 22.51 12.28 4.58
N GLY A 11 22.59 11.20 5.37
CA GLY A 11 22.73 11.23 6.82
C GLY A 11 21.44 11.55 7.59
N SER A 12 20.34 11.90 6.90
CA SER A 12 19.08 12.30 7.57
C SER A 12 18.31 11.11 8.13
N ARG A 13 17.44 11.37 9.10
CA ARG A 13 16.49 10.37 9.61
C ARG A 13 15.27 10.30 8.69
N THR A 14 15.50 10.04 7.41
CA THR A 14 14.43 9.79 6.44
C THR A 14 14.11 8.29 6.41
N GLY A 15 12.84 7.95 6.59
CA GLY A 15 12.35 6.58 6.58
C GLY A 15 11.86 6.15 5.20
N VAL A 16 11.88 4.85 4.95
CA VAL A 16 11.45 4.22 3.69
C VAL A 16 10.50 3.07 4.01
N PHE A 17 9.24 3.21 3.61
CA PHE A 17 8.17 2.26 3.86
C PHE A 17 7.59 1.83 2.52
N VAL A 18 7.99 0.68 2.00
CA VAL A 18 7.59 0.23 0.66
C VAL A 18 6.81 -1.06 0.75
N ALA A 19 5.67 -1.10 0.09
CA ALA A 19 4.89 -2.30 -0.05
C ALA A 19 5.24 -3.08 -1.32
N ALA A 20 5.34 -4.39 -1.19
CA ALA A 20 5.36 -5.31 -2.34
C ALA A 20 4.74 -6.64 -1.91
N PHE A 21 4.00 -7.27 -2.83
CA PHE A 21 3.37 -8.57 -2.61
C PHE A 21 3.83 -9.63 -3.62
N ASN A 22 4.24 -9.20 -4.82
CA ASN A 22 4.70 -10.10 -5.88
C ASN A 22 6.23 -10.18 -5.92
N TYR A 23 6.77 -11.39 -5.83
CA TYR A 23 8.20 -11.70 -5.92
C TYR A 23 8.50 -12.60 -7.13
N ASP A 24 7.81 -12.34 -8.23
CA ASP A 24 7.78 -13.21 -9.42
C ASP A 24 9.17 -13.39 -10.05
N TYR A 25 10.01 -12.36 -10.02
CA TYR A 25 11.35 -12.46 -10.59
C TYR A 25 12.25 -13.44 -9.82
N LYS A 26 12.10 -13.48 -8.48
CA LYS A 26 12.76 -14.48 -7.65
C LYS A 26 12.33 -15.90 -8.06
N GLN A 27 11.02 -16.10 -8.24
CA GLN A 27 10.48 -17.38 -8.71
C GLN A 27 11.04 -17.76 -10.09
N LEU A 28 11.14 -16.82 -11.03
CA LEU A 28 11.72 -17.06 -12.35
C LEU A 28 13.18 -17.52 -12.24
N LEU A 29 14.01 -16.80 -11.47
CA LEU A 29 15.41 -17.17 -11.28
C LEU A 29 15.58 -18.54 -10.65
N GLU A 30 14.81 -18.85 -9.61
CA GLU A 30 14.83 -20.16 -8.94
C GLU A 30 14.39 -21.29 -9.88
N SER A 31 13.47 -21.02 -10.82
CA SER A 31 12.99 -22.00 -11.80
C SER A 31 13.88 -22.15 -13.04
N ALA A 32 14.74 -21.17 -13.34
CA ALA A 32 15.50 -21.12 -14.58
C ALA A 32 16.69 -22.09 -14.62
N GLY A 33 17.06 -22.72 -13.49
CA GLY A 33 18.20 -23.63 -13.41
C GLY A 33 19.55 -22.95 -13.68
N LEU A 34 19.61 -21.62 -13.51
CA LEU A 34 20.83 -20.85 -13.71
C LEU A 34 21.80 -21.04 -12.53
N PRO A 35 23.11 -20.91 -12.75
CA PRO A 35 24.08 -20.85 -11.66
C PRO A 35 23.75 -19.72 -10.69
N ILE A 36 23.88 -19.98 -9.39
CA ILE A 36 23.71 -18.97 -8.35
C ILE A 36 24.94 -18.05 -8.34
N ASP A 37 24.72 -16.74 -8.54
CA ASP A 37 25.76 -15.72 -8.46
C ASP A 37 25.74 -14.96 -7.11
N ALA A 38 26.73 -14.09 -6.91
CA ALA A 38 26.86 -13.30 -5.68
C ALA A 38 25.74 -12.27 -5.48
N HIS A 39 25.08 -11.83 -6.55
CA HIS A 39 24.00 -10.85 -6.53
C HIS A 39 22.62 -11.48 -6.34
N HIS A 40 22.51 -12.81 -6.41
CA HIS A 40 21.24 -13.52 -6.29
C HIS A 40 20.43 -13.12 -5.05
N SER A 41 21.09 -13.04 -3.89
CA SER A 41 20.45 -12.65 -2.63
C SER A 41 20.00 -11.19 -2.63
N THR A 42 20.92 -10.24 -2.85
CA THR A 42 20.62 -8.81 -2.74
C THR A 42 19.79 -8.28 -3.92
N GLY A 43 19.83 -8.93 -5.07
CA GLY A 43 19.04 -8.57 -6.24
C GLY A 43 17.54 -8.90 -6.11
N ASN A 44 17.17 -9.84 -5.23
CA ASN A 44 15.81 -10.42 -5.21
C ASN A 44 15.17 -10.49 -3.82
N ALA A 45 15.92 -10.27 -2.74
CA ALA A 45 15.37 -10.28 -1.40
C ALA A 45 14.37 -9.12 -1.22
N ALA A 46 13.17 -9.44 -0.75
CA ALA A 46 12.06 -8.51 -0.61
C ALA A 46 12.43 -7.27 0.24
N ALA A 47 13.10 -7.47 1.38
CA ALA A 47 13.58 -6.39 2.24
C ALA A 47 14.54 -5.41 1.53
N VAL A 48 15.24 -5.86 0.48
CA VAL A 48 16.17 -5.02 -0.26
C VAL A 48 15.45 -3.97 -1.10
N ILE A 49 14.16 -4.12 -1.39
CA ILE A 49 13.36 -3.11 -2.11
C ILE A 49 13.42 -1.76 -1.36
N ALA A 50 13.11 -1.76 -0.06
CA ALA A 50 13.24 -0.57 0.78
C ALA A 50 14.71 -0.23 1.09
N ASN A 51 15.49 -1.24 1.51
CA ASN A 51 16.86 -1.00 2.01
C ASN A 51 17.83 -0.49 0.93
N ARG A 52 17.59 -0.81 -0.34
CA ARG A 52 18.40 -0.28 -1.45
C ARG A 52 18.19 1.21 -1.67
N ILE A 53 16.98 1.71 -1.45
CA ILE A 53 16.68 3.15 -1.50
C ILE A 53 17.42 3.86 -0.37
N SER A 54 17.30 3.34 0.86
CA SER A 54 17.97 3.88 2.03
C SER A 54 19.49 3.88 1.87
N HIS A 55 20.06 2.76 1.37
CA HIS A 55 21.49 2.67 1.09
C HIS A 55 21.95 3.68 0.02
N PHE A 56 21.22 3.78 -1.10
CA PHE A 56 21.62 4.64 -2.21
C PHE A 56 21.60 6.13 -1.86
N TYR A 57 20.62 6.56 -1.07
CA TYR A 57 20.48 7.96 -0.66
C TYR A 57 21.09 8.27 0.71
N ASP A 58 21.78 7.31 1.34
CA ASP A 58 22.35 7.41 2.69
C ASP A 58 21.30 7.87 3.73
N LEU A 59 20.15 7.18 3.78
CA LEU A 59 19.05 7.47 4.70
C LEU A 59 19.12 6.59 5.94
N HIS A 60 18.94 7.20 7.13
CA HIS A 60 19.16 6.57 8.44
C HIS A 60 17.87 6.38 9.25
N GLY A 61 16.69 6.60 8.65
CA GLY A 61 15.40 6.29 9.27
C GLY A 61 15.01 4.81 9.13
N PRO A 62 13.84 4.40 9.65
CA PRO A 62 13.32 3.04 9.47
C PRO A 62 13.20 2.68 7.99
N SER A 63 13.67 1.51 7.60
CA SER A 63 13.64 1.03 6.22
C SER A 63 12.96 -0.33 6.16
N VAL A 64 11.70 -0.35 5.74
CA VAL A 64 10.78 -1.46 5.99
C VAL A 64 10.01 -1.83 4.72
N LEU A 65 9.98 -3.13 4.45
CA LEU A 65 9.05 -3.72 3.51
C LEU A 65 7.73 -4.06 4.23
N VAL A 66 6.60 -3.71 3.63
CA VAL A 66 5.26 -4.05 4.11
C VAL A 66 4.57 -5.01 3.15
N ASP A 67 4.09 -6.15 3.64
CA ASP A 67 3.30 -7.09 2.85
C ASP A 67 2.00 -7.43 3.58
N THR A 68 0.94 -6.70 3.24
CA THR A 68 -0.44 -6.92 3.70
C THR A 68 -1.37 -7.16 2.50
N ALA A 69 -0.83 -7.72 1.41
CA ALA A 69 -1.52 -7.89 0.13
C ALA A 69 -2.08 -6.56 -0.42
N CYS A 70 -3.38 -6.51 -0.77
CA CYS A 70 -4.00 -5.37 -1.46
C CYS A 70 -3.92 -4.04 -0.68
N SER A 71 -3.84 -4.09 0.65
CA SER A 71 -3.73 -2.88 1.48
C SER A 71 -2.28 -2.43 1.72
N GLY A 72 -1.29 -3.14 1.16
CA GLY A 72 0.14 -2.94 1.41
C GLY A 72 0.59 -1.48 1.38
N SER A 73 0.27 -0.77 0.29
CA SER A 73 0.69 0.63 0.12
C SER A 73 0.06 1.56 1.15
N LEU A 74 -1.21 1.37 1.50
CA LEU A 74 -1.90 2.15 2.54
C LEU A 74 -1.37 1.80 3.95
N SER A 75 -1.04 0.53 4.21
CA SER A 75 -0.36 0.13 5.45
C SER A 75 1.04 0.75 5.56
N ALA A 76 1.79 0.81 4.46
CA ALA A 76 3.09 1.50 4.41
C ALA A 76 2.95 3.00 4.68
N ILE A 77 1.95 3.66 4.10
CA ILE A 77 1.64 5.07 4.37
C ILE A 77 1.25 5.26 5.85
N HIS A 78 0.40 4.39 6.41
CA HIS A 78 0.04 4.45 7.83
C HIS A 78 1.28 4.35 8.73
N HIS A 79 2.17 3.38 8.49
CA HIS A 79 3.41 3.23 9.27
C HIS A 79 4.34 4.44 9.14
N ALA A 80 4.45 5.02 7.95
CA ALA A 80 5.22 6.25 7.74
C ALA A 80 4.63 7.44 8.53
N VAL A 81 3.31 7.60 8.52
CA VAL A 81 2.60 8.64 9.31
C VAL A 81 2.84 8.44 10.81
N GLN A 82 2.78 7.20 11.31
CA GLN A 82 3.07 6.91 12.71
C GLN A 82 4.52 7.24 13.07
N SER A 83 5.48 6.82 12.26
CA SER A 83 6.90 7.08 12.48
C SER A 83 7.21 8.59 12.49
N LEU A 84 6.56 9.38 11.62
CA LEU A 84 6.66 10.84 11.59
C LEU A 84 6.09 11.49 12.85
N ARG A 85 4.92 11.02 13.32
CA ARG A 85 4.27 11.53 14.54
C ARG A 85 5.05 11.19 15.81
N LEU A 86 5.69 10.01 15.85
CA LEU A 86 6.56 9.59 16.95
C LEU A 86 7.94 10.27 16.93
N GLY A 87 8.30 10.93 15.82
CA GLY A 87 9.60 11.58 15.66
C GLY A 87 10.76 10.61 15.40
N GLU A 88 10.47 9.34 15.11
CA GLU A 88 11.45 8.34 14.68
C GLU A 88 12.04 8.70 13.31
N THR A 89 11.24 9.34 12.47
CA THR A 89 11.63 9.84 11.15
C THR A 89 11.21 11.30 10.99
N GLU A 90 11.96 12.09 10.23
CA GLU A 90 11.65 13.52 9.97
C GLU A 90 11.05 13.78 8.58
N LEU A 91 11.22 12.80 7.70
CA LEU A 91 10.73 12.73 6.33
C LEU A 91 10.49 11.24 6.03
N ALA A 92 9.55 10.89 5.15
CA ALA A 92 9.33 9.48 4.81
C ALA A 92 8.98 9.30 3.34
N LEU A 93 9.56 8.28 2.71
CA LEU A 93 9.08 7.73 1.44
C LEU A 93 8.12 6.59 1.74
N ALA A 94 6.89 6.66 1.23
CA ALA A 94 5.87 5.65 1.48
C ALA A 94 5.07 5.30 0.22
N GLY A 95 4.82 4.02 -0.03
CA GLY A 95 4.02 3.59 -1.18
C GLY A 95 4.22 2.11 -1.49
N GLY A 96 4.24 1.74 -2.76
CA GLY A 96 4.39 0.33 -3.15
C GLY A 96 4.65 0.08 -4.63
N VAL A 97 4.97 -1.17 -4.92
CA VAL A 97 5.24 -1.69 -6.27
C VAL A 97 4.57 -3.04 -6.48
N ASN A 98 4.01 -3.25 -7.67
CA ASN A 98 3.42 -4.50 -8.09
C ASN A 98 3.79 -4.81 -9.55
N LEU A 99 4.38 -5.98 -9.78
CA LEU A 99 4.71 -6.51 -11.11
C LEU A 99 4.10 -7.90 -11.30
N LEU A 100 3.82 -8.27 -12.55
CA LEU A 100 3.14 -9.47 -13.00
C LEU A 100 4.05 -10.25 -13.96
N LEU A 101 5.15 -10.83 -13.44
CA LEU A 101 6.19 -11.42 -14.28
C LEU A 101 5.97 -12.92 -14.54
N THR A 102 5.07 -13.57 -13.80
CA THR A 102 4.73 -14.99 -13.98
C THR A 102 3.22 -15.22 -14.02
N PRO A 103 2.76 -16.28 -14.71
CA PRO A 103 1.35 -16.63 -14.73
C PRO A 103 0.87 -17.31 -13.44
N THR A 104 1.76 -17.75 -12.55
CA THR A 104 1.43 -18.59 -11.40
C THR A 104 0.33 -18.00 -10.53
N ARG A 105 0.47 -16.75 -10.08
CA ARG A 105 -0.58 -16.08 -9.29
C ARG A 105 -1.83 -15.79 -10.10
N HIS A 106 -1.70 -15.48 -11.39
CA HIS A 106 -2.85 -15.24 -12.26
C HIS A 106 -3.72 -16.50 -12.36
N ILE A 107 -3.11 -17.66 -12.60
CA ILE A 107 -3.79 -18.97 -12.63
C ILE A 107 -4.42 -19.28 -11.27
N ALA A 108 -3.70 -19.04 -10.17
CA ALA A 108 -4.23 -19.28 -8.82
C ALA A 108 -5.47 -18.43 -8.53
N PHE A 109 -5.43 -17.13 -8.81
CA PHE A 109 -6.57 -16.23 -8.59
C PHE A 109 -7.74 -16.48 -9.55
N ALA A 110 -7.47 -16.92 -10.79
CA ALA A 110 -8.52 -17.37 -11.69
C ALA A 110 -9.25 -18.61 -11.14
N LYS A 111 -8.50 -19.58 -10.60
CA LYS A 111 -9.06 -20.80 -10.00
C LYS A 111 -9.85 -20.55 -8.72
N THR A 112 -9.60 -19.46 -8.00
CA THR A 112 -10.40 -19.05 -6.84
C THR A 112 -11.62 -18.20 -7.21
N GLY A 113 -11.81 -17.87 -8.49
CA GLY A 113 -12.93 -17.03 -8.96
C GLY A 113 -12.77 -15.55 -8.60
N MET A 114 -11.54 -15.09 -8.34
CA MET A 114 -11.28 -13.68 -7.99
C MET A 114 -11.15 -12.78 -9.23
N LEU A 115 -10.77 -13.33 -10.38
CA LEU A 115 -10.50 -12.57 -11.59
C LEU A 115 -11.73 -12.49 -12.50
N SER A 116 -11.96 -11.31 -13.07
CA SER A 116 -12.99 -11.11 -14.08
C SER A 116 -12.68 -11.91 -15.34
N PRO A 117 -13.57 -12.81 -15.81
CA PRO A 117 -13.39 -13.48 -17.10
C PRO A 117 -13.58 -12.54 -18.29
N THR A 118 -14.20 -11.37 -18.08
CA THR A 118 -14.44 -10.36 -19.12
C THR A 118 -13.34 -9.29 -19.18
N GLY A 119 -12.38 -9.32 -18.26
CA GLY A 119 -11.18 -8.48 -18.33
C GLY A 119 -11.42 -7.02 -17.95
N ALA A 120 -12.41 -6.72 -17.10
CA ALA A 120 -12.63 -5.38 -16.56
C ALA A 120 -13.05 -5.41 -15.09
N CYS A 121 -12.52 -4.49 -14.27
CA CYS A 121 -13.08 -4.20 -12.94
C CYS A 121 -14.37 -3.39 -13.12
N LYS A 122 -15.52 -4.03 -12.93
CA LYS A 122 -16.84 -3.42 -13.07
C LYS A 122 -17.38 -3.02 -11.69
N SER A 123 -16.64 -2.18 -11.00
CA SER A 123 -16.88 -1.82 -9.60
C SER A 123 -18.27 -1.20 -9.42
N PHE A 124 -19.05 -1.77 -8.50
CA PHE A 124 -20.42 -1.36 -8.17
C PHE A 124 -21.47 -1.56 -9.29
N ASP A 125 -21.10 -2.20 -10.40
CA ASP A 125 -22.04 -2.55 -11.49
C ASP A 125 -22.74 -3.89 -11.20
N GLU A 126 -23.97 -4.06 -11.70
CA GLU A 126 -24.70 -5.35 -11.59
C GLU A 126 -23.93 -6.50 -12.26
N ALA A 127 -23.14 -6.21 -13.30
CA ALA A 127 -22.32 -7.17 -14.02
C ALA A 127 -20.90 -7.36 -13.42
N ALA A 128 -20.66 -6.93 -12.17
CA ALA A 128 -19.43 -7.20 -11.43
C ALA A 128 -19.12 -8.70 -11.38
N ASP A 129 -17.97 -9.13 -11.91
CA ASP A 129 -17.59 -10.53 -12.09
C ASP A 129 -16.14 -10.85 -11.66
N GLY A 130 -15.50 -9.92 -10.94
CA GLY A 130 -14.12 -10.04 -10.45
C GLY A 130 -13.26 -8.84 -10.80
N TYR A 131 -11.99 -8.89 -10.39
CA TYR A 131 -11.02 -7.83 -10.68
C TYR A 131 -10.03 -8.23 -11.80
N VAL A 132 -9.29 -7.27 -12.33
CA VAL A 132 -8.19 -7.50 -13.28
C VAL A 132 -6.88 -7.13 -12.61
N ARG A 133 -5.87 -8.00 -12.73
CA ARG A 133 -4.53 -7.71 -12.20
C ARG A 133 -3.87 -6.63 -13.05
N SER A 134 -3.20 -5.68 -12.40
CA SER A 134 -2.45 -4.61 -13.05
C SER A 134 -1.04 -4.49 -12.47
N GLU A 135 -0.17 -3.77 -13.17
CA GLU A 135 1.17 -3.41 -12.70
C GLU A 135 1.23 -1.93 -12.34
N GLY A 136 2.16 -1.57 -11.46
CA GLY A 136 2.38 -0.17 -11.11
C GLY A 136 3.38 0.01 -9.99
N ALA A 137 3.91 1.22 -9.88
CA ALA A 137 4.71 1.67 -8.76
C ALA A 137 4.32 3.11 -8.41
N GLY A 138 4.24 3.41 -7.13
CA GLY A 138 3.91 4.75 -6.63
C GLY A 138 4.55 5.00 -5.27
N LEU A 139 5.04 6.22 -5.07
CA LEU A 139 5.62 6.68 -3.82
C LEU A 139 5.16 8.11 -3.51
N LEU A 140 4.93 8.36 -2.23
CA LEU A 140 4.70 9.67 -1.65
C LEU A 140 5.93 10.06 -0.83
N LEU A 141 6.29 11.35 -0.88
CA LEU A 141 7.20 11.95 0.08
C LEU A 141 6.37 12.67 1.15
N LEU A 142 6.49 12.22 2.39
CA LEU A 142 5.70 12.69 3.53
C LEU A 142 6.58 13.49 4.49
N LYS A 143 6.10 14.65 4.92
CA LYS A 143 6.75 15.54 5.89
C LYS A 143 5.69 16.07 6.87
N PRO A 144 6.01 16.35 8.15
CA PRO A 144 5.06 17.01 9.04
C PRO A 144 4.66 18.37 8.47
N LEU A 145 3.36 18.67 8.44
CA LEU A 145 2.82 19.86 7.76
C LEU A 145 3.48 21.16 8.21
N ALA A 146 3.72 21.32 9.51
CA ALA A 146 4.39 22.51 10.05
C ALA A 146 5.80 22.71 9.47
N LYS A 147 6.55 21.62 9.26
CA LYS A 147 7.89 21.65 8.66
C LYS A 147 7.80 21.91 7.15
N ALA A 148 6.85 21.28 6.45
CA ALA A 148 6.63 21.53 5.03
C ALA A 148 6.29 23.00 4.74
N LEU A 149 5.45 23.62 5.59
CA LEU A 149 5.13 25.05 5.49
C LEU A 149 6.34 25.93 5.79
N ALA A 150 7.14 25.60 6.82
CA ALA A 150 8.34 26.35 7.18
C ALA A 150 9.41 26.29 6.08
N ASP A 151 9.55 25.13 5.42
CA ASP A 151 10.51 24.89 4.36
C ASP A 151 10.02 25.42 2.99
N GLY A 152 8.75 25.83 2.88
CA GLY A 152 8.15 26.30 1.63
C GLY A 152 7.93 25.20 0.59
N ASP A 153 7.73 23.97 1.05
CA ASP A 153 7.55 22.82 0.16
C ASP A 153 6.21 22.89 -0.61
N PRO A 154 6.14 22.37 -1.85
CA PRO A 154 4.87 22.17 -2.53
C PRO A 154 4.05 21.07 -1.84
N ILE A 155 2.80 21.37 -1.47
CA ILE A 155 1.91 20.44 -0.75
C ILE A 155 0.77 20.02 -1.67
N HIS A 156 0.75 18.76 -2.07
CA HIS A 156 -0.36 18.17 -2.87
C HIS A 156 -1.60 17.85 -2.03
N GLY A 157 -1.41 17.57 -0.74
CA GLY A 157 -2.49 17.21 0.18
C GLY A 157 -1.98 16.95 1.59
N VAL A 158 -2.90 16.81 2.54
CA VAL A 158 -2.57 16.57 3.96
C VAL A 158 -3.28 15.30 4.41
N ILE A 159 -2.52 14.34 4.93
CA ILE A 159 -3.07 13.16 5.58
C ILE A 159 -3.53 13.56 6.98
N LYS A 160 -4.83 13.73 7.15
CA LYS A 160 -5.44 14.13 8.43
C LYS A 160 -5.43 13.00 9.44
N GLY A 161 -5.75 11.79 9.01
CA GLY A 161 -5.68 10.59 9.83
C GLY A 161 -5.65 9.31 9.02
N SER A 162 -5.36 8.20 9.69
CA SER A 162 -5.28 6.87 9.08
C SER A 162 -5.50 5.77 10.13
N ALA A 163 -5.98 4.61 9.69
CA ALA A 163 -6.14 3.45 10.56
C ALA A 163 -5.92 2.14 9.78
N VAL A 164 -5.55 1.09 10.52
CA VAL A 164 -5.40 -0.27 10.02
C VAL A 164 -6.01 -1.23 11.05
N ASN A 165 -6.84 -2.16 10.62
CA ASN A 165 -7.35 -3.24 11.45
C ASN A 165 -7.38 -4.58 10.69
N HIS A 166 -7.95 -5.62 11.30
CA HIS A 166 -8.12 -6.93 10.69
C HIS A 166 -9.56 -7.38 10.80
N CYS A 167 -10.07 -8.11 9.81
CA CYS A 167 -11.44 -8.63 9.80
C CYS A 167 -11.75 -9.64 10.93
N GLY A 168 -10.71 -10.14 11.61
CA GLY A 168 -10.84 -11.18 12.63
C GLY A 168 -11.38 -12.49 12.05
N LYS A 169 -12.32 -13.12 12.76
CA LYS A 169 -12.98 -14.36 12.33
C LYS A 169 -14.16 -14.05 11.41
N THR A 170 -14.07 -14.47 10.15
CA THR A 170 -15.15 -14.39 9.15
C THR A 170 -15.48 -15.80 8.61
N HIS A 171 -16.35 -15.90 7.60
CA HIS A 171 -16.77 -17.19 7.03
C HIS A 171 -15.62 -18.00 6.40
N THR A 172 -14.68 -17.31 5.75
CA THR A 172 -13.43 -17.87 5.24
C THR A 172 -12.34 -16.81 5.39
N LEU A 173 -11.06 -17.20 5.37
CA LEU A 173 -9.94 -16.26 5.52
C LEU A 173 -10.00 -15.05 4.58
N THR A 174 -10.54 -15.23 3.37
CA THR A 174 -10.65 -14.18 2.35
C THR A 174 -12.03 -13.50 2.31
N TYR A 175 -12.93 -13.83 3.25
CA TYR A 175 -14.26 -13.22 3.30
C TYR A 175 -14.20 -11.86 4.01
N PRO A 176 -14.65 -10.76 3.37
CA PRO A 176 -14.59 -9.42 3.96
C PRO A 176 -15.61 -9.23 5.10
N SER A 177 -15.45 -8.17 5.88
CA SER A 177 -16.34 -7.84 7.00
C SER A 177 -16.74 -6.37 6.95
N SER A 178 -18.03 -6.09 6.72
CA SER A 178 -18.57 -4.72 6.73
C SER A 178 -18.39 -4.05 8.08
N ALA A 179 -18.56 -4.79 9.18
CA ALA A 179 -18.34 -4.27 10.53
C ALA A 179 -16.87 -3.85 10.77
N ALA A 180 -15.90 -4.65 10.30
CA ALA A 180 -14.49 -4.30 10.42
C ALA A 180 -14.12 -3.10 9.52
N GLN A 181 -14.73 -3.01 8.32
CA GLN A 181 -14.57 -1.87 7.43
C GLN A 181 -15.15 -0.59 8.04
N ALA A 182 -16.35 -0.65 8.64
CA ALA A 182 -16.93 0.49 9.36
C ALA A 182 -16.01 0.95 10.50
N GLN A 183 -15.53 0.01 11.31
CA GLN A 183 -14.64 0.31 12.42
C GLN A 183 -13.32 0.97 11.98
N VAL A 184 -12.69 0.54 10.86
CA VAL A 184 -11.44 1.17 10.40
C VAL A 184 -11.70 2.59 9.87
N ILE A 185 -12.86 2.83 9.26
CA ILE A 185 -13.27 4.17 8.82
C ILE A 185 -13.48 5.07 10.04
N GLU A 186 -14.24 4.63 11.04
CA GLU A 186 -14.47 5.36 12.29
C GLU A 186 -13.16 5.68 13.01
N GLN A 187 -12.23 4.73 13.06
CA GLN A 187 -10.89 4.94 13.64
C GLN A 187 -10.09 5.98 12.85
N ALA A 188 -10.12 5.94 11.51
CA ALA A 188 -9.42 6.92 10.68
C ALA A 188 -10.02 8.34 10.83
N LEU A 189 -11.35 8.45 10.92
CA LEU A 189 -12.04 9.72 11.19
C LEU A 189 -11.73 10.25 12.60
N GLY A 190 -11.69 9.36 13.59
CA GLY A 190 -11.28 9.67 14.95
C GLY A 190 -9.85 10.18 15.03
N ASP A 191 -8.90 9.49 14.38
CA ASP A 191 -7.50 9.92 14.27
C ASP A 191 -7.38 11.28 13.56
N ALA A 192 -8.20 11.51 12.54
CA ALA A 192 -8.28 12.78 11.82
C ALA A 192 -8.95 13.92 12.60
N HIS A 193 -9.71 13.60 13.66
CA HIS A 193 -10.54 14.53 14.43
C HIS A 193 -11.55 15.29 13.55
N ILE A 194 -12.21 14.58 12.61
CA ILE A 194 -13.22 15.17 11.71
C ILE A 194 -14.53 14.37 11.73
N PRO A 195 -15.69 15.02 11.51
CA PRO A 195 -16.95 14.30 11.34
C PRO A 195 -17.03 13.65 9.95
N ALA A 196 -17.71 12.51 9.85
CA ALA A 196 -17.95 11.82 8.57
C ALA A 196 -18.60 12.74 7.51
N SER A 197 -19.50 13.65 7.93
CA SER A 197 -20.17 14.61 7.05
C SER A 197 -19.25 15.63 6.37
N SER A 198 -17.98 15.72 6.79
CA SER A 198 -16.97 16.55 6.12
C SER A 198 -16.30 15.86 4.93
N VAL A 199 -16.50 14.55 4.75
CA VAL A 199 -15.94 13.77 3.65
C VAL A 199 -16.90 13.83 2.45
N SER A 200 -16.45 14.44 1.36
CA SER A 200 -17.26 14.61 0.14
C SER A 200 -17.02 13.54 -0.92
N TYR A 201 -15.92 12.78 -0.80
CA TYR A 201 -15.51 11.78 -1.77
C TYR A 201 -14.78 10.63 -1.09
N ILE A 202 -15.00 9.42 -1.59
CA ILE A 202 -14.36 8.19 -1.11
C ILE A 202 -13.83 7.45 -2.32
N GLU A 203 -12.52 7.31 -2.40
CA GLU A 203 -11.87 6.37 -3.31
C GLU A 203 -11.96 4.97 -2.66
N ALA A 204 -12.93 4.18 -3.11
CA ALA A 204 -13.18 2.85 -2.56
C ALA A 204 -12.12 1.81 -2.99
N HIS A 205 -12.06 0.68 -2.29
CA HIS A 205 -11.29 -0.48 -2.75
C HIS A 205 -11.87 -1.03 -4.07
N GLY A 206 -13.19 -1.12 -4.16
CA GLY A 206 -13.95 -1.21 -5.42
C GLY A 206 -13.41 -2.26 -6.37
N THR A 207 -13.31 -3.50 -5.92
CA THR A 207 -12.68 -4.57 -6.73
C THR A 207 -13.52 -5.07 -7.90
N GLY A 208 -14.81 -4.72 -7.98
CA GLY A 208 -15.70 -5.29 -9.00
C GLY A 208 -16.06 -6.74 -8.70
N THR A 209 -16.03 -7.14 -7.42
CA THR A 209 -16.38 -8.51 -7.02
C THR A 209 -17.84 -8.56 -6.56
N PRO A 210 -18.64 -9.55 -7.00
CA PRO A 210 -20.07 -9.61 -6.68
C PRO A 210 -20.38 -9.61 -5.16
N LYS A 211 -19.44 -10.09 -4.34
CA LYS A 211 -19.58 -10.10 -2.87
C LYS A 211 -18.90 -8.92 -2.19
N GLY A 212 -17.73 -8.49 -2.68
CA GLY A 212 -16.93 -7.46 -2.01
C GLY A 212 -17.60 -6.10 -2.08
N ASP A 213 -18.08 -5.72 -3.26
CA ASP A 213 -18.63 -4.39 -3.51
C ASP A 213 -19.88 -4.09 -2.64
N PRO A 214 -20.88 -5.00 -2.51
CA PRO A 214 -21.99 -4.77 -1.58
C PRO A 214 -21.57 -4.68 -0.11
N ILE A 215 -20.56 -5.47 0.30
CA ILE A 215 -20.05 -5.45 1.68
C ILE A 215 -19.31 -4.15 1.98
N GLU A 216 -18.55 -3.63 1.01
CA GLU A 216 -17.89 -2.33 1.11
C GLU A 216 -18.88 -1.18 1.26
N ILE A 217 -19.93 -1.15 0.43
CA ILE A 217 -21.00 -0.15 0.56
C ILE A 217 -21.73 -0.31 1.90
N GLN A 218 -21.93 -1.53 2.39
CA GLN A 218 -22.54 -1.75 3.71
C GLN A 218 -21.65 -1.18 4.83
N GLY A 219 -20.33 -1.43 4.79
CA GLY A 219 -19.39 -0.89 5.76
C GLY A 219 -19.35 0.64 5.74
N LEU A 220 -19.36 1.24 4.55
CA LEU A 220 -19.41 2.70 4.37
C LEU A 220 -20.69 3.33 4.91
N ARG A 221 -21.84 2.64 4.82
CA ARG A 221 -23.12 3.12 5.37
C ARG A 221 -23.23 2.93 6.89
N GLN A 222 -22.41 2.07 7.47
CA GLN A 222 -22.39 1.79 8.90
C GLN A 222 -21.51 2.78 9.66
N ALA A 223 -20.41 3.22 9.05
CA ALA A 223 -19.53 4.29 9.57
C ALA A 223 -20.19 5.67 9.47
#